data_AF-A0A7V8QI88-F1
#
_entry.id   AF-A0A7V8QI88-F1
#
_cell.length_a   1.000
_cell.length_b   1.000
_cell.length_c   1.000
_cell.angle_alpha   90.00
_cell.angle_beta   90.00
_cell.angle_gamma   90.00
#
_symmetry.space_group_name_H-M   'P 1'
#
loop_
_entity.id
_entity.type
_entity.pdbx_description
1 polymer ?
#
loop_
_entity_poly.entity_id
_entity_poly.type
_entity_poly.pdbx_seq_one_letter_code
_entity_poly.pdbx_strand_id
1 'polypeptide(L)'
;MLRTTLLLLPLLLTACSTLGLSGNRDSFILNERLADAYEAGEYTMRRGRAPLVMSSGRSVDNCVAYLEAGGHPEVAGDVNSRITPAQYLVCDTMAALKDARPLEKDDYRPDDYGEALKSRLDLGSFQSSVSRTLEGAGPTLDEIEGLRVAVTEHGVVADARDWVLELRTVAVGHLDDNNRPDWLVWLHDESNAGMYRAHRLLIVPDVGAEGLLRAVRYQP
;
A
#
# COMPACT_ATOMS: atom_id res chain seq x y z
N MET A 1 9.55 67.97 44.40
CA MET A 1 8.65 66.81 44.56
C MET A 1 8.12 66.44 43.18
N LEU A 2 8.72 65.46 42.51
CA LEU A 2 8.24 64.93 41.24
C LEU A 2 8.19 63.41 41.36
N ARG A 3 6.98 62.86 41.44
CA ARG A 3 6.69 61.44 41.31
C ARG A 3 6.44 61.17 39.83
N THR A 4 7.15 60.22 39.23
CA THR A 4 6.77 59.71 37.90
C THR A 4 7.00 58.20 37.83
N THR A 5 5.94 57.53 38.25
CA THR A 5 5.31 56.30 37.75
C THR A 5 6.17 55.34 36.90
N LEU A 6 6.44 54.18 37.51
CA LEU A 6 6.94 52.95 36.91
C LEU A 6 5.85 52.34 36.00
N LEU A 7 6.10 52.18 34.70
CA LEU A 7 5.24 51.38 33.82
C LEU A 7 5.63 49.90 33.96
N LEU A 8 4.75 49.10 34.57
CA LEU A 8 4.81 47.64 34.45
C LEU A 8 4.20 47.22 33.10
N LEU A 9 5.01 46.62 32.24
CA LEU A 9 4.58 45.96 31.01
C LEU A 9 4.19 44.51 31.34
N PRO A 10 2.94 44.06 31.16
CA PRO A 10 2.60 42.66 31.35
C PRO A 10 3.04 41.86 30.11
N LEU A 11 4.01 40.95 30.28
CA LEU A 11 4.31 39.90 29.31
C LEU A 11 3.08 38.98 29.20
N LEU A 12 2.31 39.14 28.13
CA LEU A 12 1.31 38.16 27.71
C LEU A 12 2.06 36.99 27.06
N LEU A 13 2.36 35.96 27.86
CA LEU A 13 2.76 34.66 27.37
C LEU A 13 1.52 34.00 26.72
N THR A 14 1.39 34.17 25.40
CA THR A 14 0.52 33.31 24.59
C THR A 14 1.14 31.92 24.56
N ALA A 15 0.74 31.08 25.52
CA ALA A 15 0.92 29.64 25.41
C ALA A 15 0.09 29.17 24.22
N CYS A 16 0.74 29.01 23.06
CA CYS A 16 0.21 28.20 21.98
C CYS A 16 0.25 26.76 22.50
N SER A 17 -0.80 26.34 23.20
CA SER A 17 -1.08 24.94 23.40
C SER A 17 -1.38 24.36 22.02
N THR A 18 -0.34 23.84 21.36
CA THR A 18 -0.48 22.83 20.33
C THR A 18 -1.22 21.68 21.01
N LEU A 19 -2.54 21.67 20.86
CA LEU A 19 -3.31 20.44 20.98
C LEU A 19 -2.73 19.50 19.94
N GLY A 20 -1.75 18.70 20.39
CA GLY A 20 -1.39 17.47 19.71
C GLY A 20 -2.68 16.66 19.66
N LEU A 21 -3.32 16.65 18.49
CA LEU A 21 -4.28 15.63 18.11
C LEU A 21 -3.53 14.31 18.00
N SER A 22 -3.06 13.79 19.14
CA SER A 22 -2.72 12.39 19.30
C SER A 22 -4.02 11.64 19.54
N GLY A 23 -4.96 11.75 18.59
CA GLY A 23 -6.15 10.94 18.53
C GLY A 23 -5.79 9.62 17.87
N ASN A 24 -5.58 8.59 18.69
CA ASN A 24 -5.68 7.17 18.39
C ASN A 24 -5.82 6.81 16.88
N ARG A 25 -4.69 6.71 16.17
CA ARG A 25 -4.62 6.33 14.75
C ARG A 25 -4.32 4.84 14.62
N ASP A 26 -5.20 3.97 15.13
CA ASP A 26 -4.92 2.53 15.17
C ASP A 26 -5.16 1.88 13.79
N SER A 27 -4.27 2.25 12.86
CA SER A 27 -3.91 1.60 11.60
C SER A 27 -5.01 1.42 10.55
N PHE A 28 -5.31 2.51 9.84
CA PHE A 28 -5.94 2.49 8.51
C PHE A 28 -4.90 2.41 7.38
N ILE A 29 -3.69 2.93 7.62
CA ILE A 29 -2.54 2.89 6.71
C ILE A 29 -1.32 2.42 7.50
N LEU A 30 -0.75 1.28 7.10
CA LEU A 30 0.41 0.64 7.74
C LEU A 30 1.74 1.12 7.16
N ASN A 31 1.72 1.67 5.94
CA ASN A 31 2.93 2.16 5.28
C ASN A 31 3.13 3.65 5.56
N GLU A 32 4.22 4.03 6.24
CA GLU A 32 4.50 5.44 6.61
C GLU A 32 4.50 6.38 5.41
N ARG A 33 5.14 6.00 4.31
CA ARG A 33 5.19 6.84 3.09
C ARG A 33 3.81 7.03 2.47
N LEU A 34 2.96 6.01 2.53
CA LEU A 34 1.57 6.10 2.11
C LEU A 34 0.76 6.98 3.07
N ALA A 35 1.03 6.93 4.38
CA ALA A 35 0.37 7.78 5.35
C ALA A 35 0.67 9.27 5.06
N ASP A 36 1.94 9.62 4.85
CA ASP A 36 2.35 10.97 4.43
C ASP A 36 1.66 11.39 3.12
N ALA A 37 1.61 10.47 2.15
CA ALA A 37 1.00 10.71 0.85
C ALA A 37 -0.53 10.93 0.96
N TYR A 38 -1.19 10.17 1.83
CA TYR A 38 -2.63 10.26 2.08
C TYR A 38 -2.97 11.56 2.81
N GLU A 39 -2.20 11.94 3.83
CA GLU A 39 -2.36 13.22 4.53
C GLU A 39 -2.17 14.43 3.60
N ALA A 40 -1.22 14.35 2.67
CA ALA A 40 -1.02 15.39 1.67
C ALA A 40 -2.13 15.45 0.60
N GLY A 41 -2.99 14.42 0.49
CA GLY A 41 -4.23 14.42 -0.28
C GLY A 41 -4.07 14.91 -1.73
N GLU A 42 -4.77 16.00 -2.08
CA GLU A 42 -4.73 16.62 -3.42
C GLU A 42 -3.31 16.94 -3.90
N TYR A 43 -2.39 17.30 -2.98
CA TYR A 43 -1.00 17.54 -3.35
C TYR A 43 -0.37 16.26 -3.94
N THR A 44 -0.53 15.12 -3.28
CA THR A 44 -0.04 13.83 -3.79
C THR A 44 -0.67 13.46 -5.12
N MET A 45 -1.96 13.76 -5.29
CA MET A 45 -2.70 13.45 -6.51
C MET A 45 -2.19 14.22 -7.73
N ARG A 46 -1.81 15.50 -7.53
CA ARG A 46 -1.42 16.43 -8.60
C ARG A 46 0.09 16.60 -8.77
N ARG A 47 0.89 16.20 -7.79
CA ARG A 47 2.35 16.31 -7.87
C ARG A 47 2.89 15.50 -9.05
N GLY A 48 3.79 16.12 -9.80
CA GLY A 48 4.51 15.46 -10.90
C GLY A 48 5.35 14.26 -10.43
N ARG A 49 5.39 13.24 -11.28
CA ARG A 49 6.07 11.96 -11.15
C ARG A 49 6.87 11.69 -12.42
N ALA A 50 7.69 10.65 -12.41
CA ALA A 50 8.31 10.19 -13.65
C ALA A 50 7.20 9.81 -14.66
N PRO A 51 7.26 10.29 -15.91
CA PRO A 51 6.23 9.99 -16.89
C PRO A 51 6.08 8.48 -17.13
N LEU A 52 4.84 8.00 -17.14
CA LEU A 52 4.45 6.65 -17.52
C LEU A 52 3.86 6.68 -18.93
N VAL A 53 4.51 5.97 -19.87
CA VAL A 53 4.04 5.84 -21.25
C VAL A 53 3.20 4.57 -21.38
N MET A 54 1.95 4.77 -21.79
CA MET A 54 0.95 3.73 -22.03
C MET A 54 1.17 3.07 -23.40
N SER A 55 0.64 1.87 -23.61
CA SER A 55 0.65 1.16 -24.90
C SER A 55 -0.04 1.93 -26.02
N SER A 56 -0.99 2.82 -25.67
CA SER A 56 -1.63 3.77 -26.59
C SER A 56 -0.72 4.92 -27.05
N GLY A 57 0.48 5.06 -26.46
CA GLY A 57 1.38 6.21 -26.66
C GLY A 57 1.05 7.42 -25.79
N ARG A 58 -0.05 7.39 -25.02
CA ARG A 58 -0.36 8.44 -24.03
C ARG A 58 0.68 8.43 -22.92
N SER A 59 1.13 9.60 -22.49
CA SER A 59 1.99 9.77 -21.33
C SER A 59 1.20 10.40 -20.18
N VAL A 60 1.37 9.89 -18.97
CA VAL A 60 0.79 10.44 -17.74
C VAL A 60 1.91 10.67 -16.72
N ASP A 61 1.80 11.71 -15.89
CA ASP A 61 2.88 12.13 -14.97
C ASP A 61 2.38 12.47 -13.56
N ASN A 62 1.11 12.20 -13.24
CA ASN A 62 0.53 12.39 -11.93
C ASN A 62 -0.63 11.41 -11.71
N CYS A 63 -1.15 11.30 -10.48
CA CYS A 63 -2.17 10.32 -10.16
C CYS A 63 -3.51 10.62 -10.82
N VAL A 64 -3.89 11.90 -10.94
CA VAL A 64 -5.16 12.30 -11.59
C VAL A 64 -5.17 11.81 -13.05
N ALA A 65 -4.15 12.17 -13.83
CA ALA A 65 -4.04 11.79 -15.23
C ALA A 65 -3.94 10.26 -15.41
N TYR A 66 -3.30 9.56 -14.47
CA TYR A 66 -3.17 8.11 -14.48
C TYR A 66 -4.51 7.40 -14.22
N LEU A 67 -5.27 7.83 -13.21
CA LEU A 67 -6.59 7.26 -12.89
C LEU A 67 -7.62 7.59 -13.98
N GLU A 68 -7.61 8.81 -14.53
CA GLU A 68 -8.43 9.19 -15.71
C GLU A 68 -8.11 8.35 -16.96
N ALA A 69 -6.92 7.77 -17.03
CA ALA A 69 -6.52 6.87 -18.10
C ALA A 69 -6.90 5.40 -17.85
N GLY A 70 -7.67 5.12 -16.79
CA GLY A 70 -8.19 3.81 -16.43
C GLY A 70 -7.36 3.05 -15.40
N GLY A 71 -6.25 3.62 -14.92
CA GLY A 71 -5.32 2.92 -14.04
C GLY A 71 -4.63 1.74 -14.70
N HIS A 72 -3.43 1.44 -14.24
CA HIS A 72 -2.64 0.29 -14.67
C HIS A 72 -2.57 -0.01 -16.19
N PRO A 73 -2.32 0.98 -17.05
CA PRO A 73 -2.27 0.75 -18.47
C PRO A 73 -1.17 -0.24 -18.83
N GLU A 74 -1.40 -1.05 -19.86
CA GLU A 74 -0.33 -1.82 -20.48
C GLU A 74 0.83 -0.86 -20.79
N VAL A 75 1.95 -1.08 -20.13
CA VAL A 75 3.10 -0.19 -20.22
C VAL A 75 3.84 -0.52 -21.52
N ALA A 76 4.21 0.50 -22.30
CA ALA A 76 5.02 0.29 -23.49
C ALA A 76 6.34 -0.41 -23.10
N GLY A 77 6.72 -1.49 -23.78
CA GLY A 77 7.80 -2.41 -23.38
C GLY A 77 9.25 -1.86 -23.41
N ASP A 78 9.44 -0.54 -23.40
CA ASP A 78 10.76 0.08 -23.35
C ASP A 78 11.47 -0.13 -21.99
N VAL A 79 12.73 0.27 -21.89
CA VAL A 79 13.60 0.01 -20.72
C VAL A 79 13.46 1.08 -19.63
N ASN A 80 13.04 2.30 -19.99
CA ASN A 80 12.82 3.42 -19.06
C ASN A 80 11.43 3.36 -18.40
N SER A 81 10.49 2.66 -19.03
CA SER A 81 9.12 2.45 -18.55
C SER A 81 9.00 1.39 -17.44
N ARG A 82 10.13 0.84 -16.93
CA ARG A 82 10.15 -0.33 -16.03
C ARG A 82 10.25 -0.03 -14.53
N ILE A 83 10.64 1.18 -14.13
CA ILE A 83 10.70 1.61 -12.71
C ILE A 83 9.45 2.43 -12.34
N THR A 84 8.90 3.15 -13.32
CA THR A 84 7.77 4.04 -13.16
C THR A 84 6.51 3.39 -12.56
N PRO A 85 6.10 2.14 -12.91
CA PRO A 85 4.84 1.57 -12.43
C PRO A 85 4.74 1.46 -10.91
N ALA A 86 5.84 1.15 -10.21
CA ALA A 86 5.86 1.11 -8.75
C ALA A 86 5.53 2.46 -8.10
N GLN A 87 5.88 3.58 -8.76
CA GLN A 87 5.60 4.93 -8.26
C GLN A 87 4.12 5.31 -8.32
N TYR A 88 3.32 4.56 -9.09
CA TYR A 88 1.88 4.77 -9.24
C TYR A 88 1.04 3.88 -8.34
N LEU A 89 1.64 2.93 -7.61
CA LEU A 89 0.92 2.15 -6.58
C LEU A 89 0.26 3.04 -5.53
N VAL A 90 0.89 4.16 -5.16
CA VAL A 90 0.28 5.15 -4.27
C VAL A 90 -0.99 5.75 -4.86
N CYS A 91 -1.06 5.92 -6.18
CA CYS A 91 -2.25 6.44 -6.85
C CYS A 91 -3.40 5.42 -6.78
N ASP A 92 -3.10 4.15 -7.03
CA ASP A 92 -4.08 3.06 -6.91
C ASP A 92 -4.58 2.94 -5.47
N THR A 93 -3.66 3.01 -4.50
CA THR A 93 -4.02 2.90 -3.08
C THR A 93 -4.84 4.09 -2.60
N MET A 94 -4.51 5.31 -3.03
CA MET A 94 -5.33 6.49 -2.72
C MET A 94 -6.72 6.40 -3.35
N ALA A 95 -6.84 5.86 -4.57
CA ALA A 95 -8.12 5.64 -5.21
C ALA A 95 -8.96 4.60 -4.45
N ALA A 96 -8.35 3.47 -4.04
CA ALA A 96 -9.02 2.44 -3.26
C ALA A 96 -9.50 2.93 -1.88
N LEU A 97 -8.69 3.78 -1.22
CA LEU A 97 -9.02 4.30 0.11
C LEU A 97 -10.04 5.44 0.11
N LYS A 98 -10.31 6.06 -1.04
CA LYS A 98 -11.17 7.24 -1.15
C LYS A 98 -12.58 7.00 -0.59
N ASP A 99 -13.15 5.83 -0.88
CA ASP A 99 -14.51 5.46 -0.49
C ASP A 99 -14.53 4.41 0.65
N ALA A 100 -13.35 4.08 1.19
CA ALA A 100 -13.20 3.06 2.24
C ALA A 100 -13.71 3.58 3.58
N ARG A 101 -14.45 2.74 4.33
CA ARG A 101 -14.85 3.10 5.69
C ARG A 101 -13.70 2.82 6.67
N PRO A 102 -13.50 3.67 7.70
CA PRO A 102 -12.54 3.42 8.76
C PRO A 102 -12.85 2.13 9.51
N LEU A 103 -11.80 1.51 10.06
CA LEU A 103 -11.96 0.38 10.97
C LEU A 103 -12.53 0.82 12.31
N GLU A 104 -13.35 -0.05 12.88
CA GLU A 104 -13.82 0.01 14.25
C GLU A 104 -12.83 -0.70 15.20
N LYS A 105 -13.06 -0.54 16.51
CA LYS A 105 -12.18 -1.11 17.54
C LYS A 105 -12.17 -2.64 17.50
N ASP A 106 -13.34 -3.24 17.29
CA ASP A 106 -13.54 -4.69 17.35
C ASP A 106 -13.27 -5.39 16.01
N ASP A 107 -12.83 -4.63 14.99
CA ASP A 107 -12.42 -5.20 13.71
C ASP A 107 -11.19 -6.10 13.84
N TYR A 108 -11.22 -7.18 13.07
CA TYR A 108 -10.14 -8.14 13.00
C TYR A 108 -8.85 -7.49 12.50
N ARG A 109 -7.78 -7.67 13.29
CA ARG A 109 -6.41 -7.34 12.95
C ARG A 109 -5.54 -8.52 13.39
N PRO A 110 -4.71 -9.11 12.50
CA PRO A 110 -3.78 -10.14 12.92
C PRO A 110 -2.68 -9.51 13.78
N ASP A 111 -2.08 -10.30 14.66
CA ASP A 111 -0.89 -9.87 15.41
C ASP A 111 0.31 -9.59 14.48
N ASP A 112 0.39 -10.31 13.36
CA ASP A 112 1.42 -10.16 12.34
C ASP A 112 0.80 -10.37 10.94
N TYR A 113 0.78 -9.33 10.13
CA TYR A 113 0.25 -9.40 8.76
C TYR A 113 1.17 -10.19 7.84
N GLY A 114 2.49 -10.15 8.07
CA GLY A 114 3.45 -10.91 7.30
C GLY A 114 3.25 -12.41 7.47
N GLU A 115 3.11 -12.90 8.70
CA GLU A 115 2.82 -14.32 8.95
C GLU A 115 1.47 -14.74 8.35
N ALA A 116 0.46 -13.88 8.41
CA ALA A 116 -0.82 -14.16 7.75
C ALA A 116 -0.69 -14.21 6.22
N LEU A 117 0.07 -13.29 5.61
CA LEU A 117 0.36 -13.32 4.17
C LEU A 117 1.15 -14.58 3.79
N LYS A 118 2.11 -15.01 4.60
CA LYS A 118 2.91 -16.21 4.35
C LYS A 118 2.09 -17.50 4.40
N SER A 119 1.27 -17.65 5.43
CA SER A 119 0.62 -18.93 5.79
C SER A 119 -0.82 -19.07 5.28
N ARG A 120 -1.47 -17.99 4.84
CA ARG A 120 -2.88 -18.03 4.44
C ARG A 120 -3.15 -17.48 3.04
N LEU A 121 -2.31 -16.64 2.47
CA LEU A 121 -2.58 -16.08 1.15
C LEU A 121 -2.44 -17.14 0.06
N ASP A 122 -3.55 -17.44 -0.61
CA ASP A 122 -3.63 -18.33 -1.77
C ASP A 122 -2.94 -17.67 -2.98
N LEU A 123 -1.73 -18.14 -3.30
CA LEU A 123 -0.91 -17.69 -4.42
C LEU A 123 -1.49 -18.08 -5.79
N GLY A 124 -2.51 -18.94 -5.81
CA GLY A 124 -3.29 -19.27 -7.01
C GLY A 124 -4.40 -18.25 -7.31
N SER A 125 -4.72 -17.35 -6.38
CA SER A 125 -5.79 -16.35 -6.55
C SER A 125 -5.39 -15.12 -7.40
N PHE A 126 -4.09 -14.92 -7.61
CA PHE A 126 -3.54 -13.83 -8.43
C PHE A 126 -2.32 -14.30 -9.23
N GLN A 127 -1.97 -13.55 -10.26
CA GLN A 127 -0.79 -13.87 -11.07
C GLN A 127 0.49 -13.39 -10.38
N SER A 128 1.43 -14.32 -10.14
CA SER A 128 2.79 -14.01 -9.71
C SER A 128 3.82 -14.95 -10.36
N SER A 129 5.10 -14.62 -10.25
CA SER A 129 6.23 -15.43 -10.71
C SER A 129 6.35 -16.74 -9.94
N VAL A 130 6.01 -16.72 -8.64
CA VAL A 130 6.04 -17.90 -7.77
C VAL A 130 4.85 -18.82 -8.01
N SER A 131 3.74 -18.33 -8.59
CA SER A 131 2.55 -19.15 -8.90
C SER A 131 2.88 -20.34 -9.82
N ARG A 132 3.95 -20.25 -10.64
CA ARG A 132 4.41 -21.35 -11.51
C ARG A 132 5.13 -22.46 -10.75
N THR A 133 5.57 -22.19 -9.52
CA THR A 133 6.25 -23.16 -8.64
C THR A 133 5.24 -23.96 -7.80
N LEU A 134 3.94 -23.67 -7.93
CA LEU A 134 2.86 -24.35 -7.21
C LEU A 134 2.58 -25.77 -7.71
N GLU A 135 3.21 -26.22 -8.81
CA GLU A 135 3.05 -27.59 -9.30
C GLU A 135 3.66 -28.60 -8.29
N GLY A 136 2.83 -29.10 -7.38
CA GLY A 136 3.21 -30.04 -6.33
C GLY A 136 3.49 -29.41 -4.95
N ALA A 137 3.43 -28.08 -4.84
CA ALA A 137 3.43 -27.35 -3.57
C ALA A 137 2.00 -26.97 -3.17
N GLY A 138 1.78 -26.67 -1.89
CA GLY A 138 0.49 -26.15 -1.43
C GLY A 138 0.27 -24.68 -1.84
N PRO A 139 -0.96 -24.14 -1.69
CA PRO A 139 -1.33 -22.81 -2.20
C PRO A 139 -0.61 -21.60 -1.57
N THR A 140 0.14 -21.76 -0.48
CA THR A 140 0.72 -20.65 0.30
C THR A 140 2.24 -20.62 0.25
N LEU A 141 2.88 -19.54 0.73
CA LEU A 141 4.34 -19.40 0.68
C LEU A 141 5.07 -20.35 1.62
N ASP A 142 4.47 -20.73 2.75
CA ASP A 142 5.05 -21.69 3.71
C ASP A 142 5.03 -23.13 3.21
N GLU A 143 4.19 -23.45 2.23
CA GLU A 143 4.05 -24.78 1.64
C GLU A 143 4.97 -24.99 0.42
N ILE A 144 5.70 -23.96 -0.04
CA ILE A 144 6.65 -24.08 -1.15
C ILE A 144 8.02 -24.53 -0.62
N GLU A 145 8.36 -25.79 -0.89
CA GLU A 145 9.63 -26.38 -0.46
C GLU A 145 10.85 -25.66 -1.05
N GLY A 146 11.83 -25.35 -0.20
CA GLY A 146 13.09 -24.72 -0.60
C GLY A 146 12.99 -23.22 -0.91
N LEU A 147 11.80 -22.61 -0.75
CA LEU A 147 11.62 -21.17 -0.85
C LEU A 147 12.17 -20.47 0.39
N ARG A 148 12.99 -19.44 0.21
CA ARG A 148 13.44 -18.61 1.32
C ARG A 148 12.44 -17.48 1.52
N VAL A 149 11.79 -17.47 2.68
CA VAL A 149 10.81 -16.44 3.04
C VAL A 149 11.31 -15.65 4.24
N ALA A 150 11.46 -14.33 4.07
CA ALA A 150 11.70 -13.39 5.16
C ALA A 150 10.38 -12.71 5.52
N VAL A 151 10.03 -12.72 6.80
CA VAL A 151 8.78 -12.14 7.31
C VAL A 151 9.09 -10.88 8.10
N THR A 152 8.22 -9.89 7.95
CA THR A 152 8.16 -8.65 8.72
C THR A 152 6.73 -8.45 9.19
N GLU A 153 6.51 -7.60 10.20
CA GLU A 153 5.19 -7.34 10.78
C GLU A 153 4.08 -7.03 9.74
N HIS A 154 4.45 -6.39 8.62
CA HIS A 154 3.49 -5.95 7.59
C HIS A 154 3.69 -6.61 6.23
N GLY A 155 4.55 -7.62 6.10
CA GLY A 155 4.88 -8.15 4.79
C GLY A 155 5.86 -9.29 4.77
N VAL A 156 6.02 -9.86 3.59
CA VAL A 156 6.86 -11.01 3.32
C VAL A 156 7.66 -10.79 2.05
N VAL A 157 8.89 -11.31 2.06
CA VAL A 157 9.76 -11.37 0.87
C VAL A 157 10.11 -12.83 0.63
N ALA A 158 9.74 -13.34 -0.53
CA ALA A 158 10.08 -14.68 -0.99
C ALA A 158 11.12 -14.60 -2.10
N ASP A 159 12.27 -15.22 -1.87
CA ASP A 159 13.38 -15.32 -2.82
C ASP A 159 13.41 -16.72 -3.44
N ALA A 160 13.10 -16.78 -4.73
CA ALA A 160 13.05 -17.98 -5.54
C ALA A 160 14.09 -17.91 -6.66
N ARG A 161 15.39 -18.05 -6.34
CA ARG A 161 16.59 -18.10 -7.23
C ARG A 161 16.68 -17.04 -8.33
N ASP A 162 15.74 -17.04 -9.27
CA ASP A 162 15.61 -16.14 -10.41
C ASP A 162 14.54 -15.07 -10.21
N TRP A 163 13.77 -15.14 -9.12
CA TRP A 163 12.63 -14.28 -8.84
C TRP A 163 12.62 -13.79 -7.40
N VAL A 164 12.17 -12.55 -7.19
CA VAL A 164 11.89 -11.98 -5.88
C VAL A 164 10.44 -11.51 -5.87
N LEU A 165 9.67 -12.03 -4.93
CA LEU A 165 8.30 -11.63 -4.64
C LEU A 165 8.28 -10.92 -3.29
N GLU A 166 7.77 -9.70 -3.25
CA GLU A 166 7.46 -8.97 -2.03
C GLU A 166 5.96 -8.67 -1.98
N LEU A 167 5.34 -9.01 -0.85
CA LEU A 167 3.97 -8.68 -0.52
C LEU A 167 3.99 -7.84 0.75
N ARG A 168 3.38 -6.66 0.71
CA ARG A 168 3.29 -5.78 1.89
C ARG A 168 1.87 -5.28 2.06
N THR A 169 1.26 -5.56 3.21
CA THR A 169 0.02 -4.90 3.61
C THR A 169 0.33 -3.43 3.90
N VAL A 170 -0.29 -2.54 3.12
CA VAL A 170 -0.03 -1.10 3.20
C VAL A 170 -1.17 -0.32 3.84
N ALA A 171 -2.38 -0.88 3.83
CA ALA A 171 -3.56 -0.28 4.44
C ALA A 171 -4.63 -1.34 4.71
N VAL A 172 -5.54 -1.03 5.63
CA VAL A 172 -6.64 -1.90 6.05
C VAL A 172 -7.88 -1.03 6.23
N GLY A 173 -9.02 -1.49 5.72
CA GLY A 173 -10.30 -0.78 5.82
C GLY A 173 -11.45 -1.62 5.30
N HIS A 174 -12.68 -1.12 5.41
CA HIS A 174 -13.81 -1.72 4.71
C HIS A 174 -13.87 -1.16 3.29
N LEU A 175 -13.47 -1.97 2.31
CA LEU A 175 -13.47 -1.59 0.90
C LEU A 175 -14.77 -2.02 0.20
N ASP A 176 -15.59 -2.83 0.87
CA ASP A 176 -16.92 -3.21 0.44
C ASP A 176 -17.99 -3.06 1.55
N ASP A 177 -19.22 -3.49 1.25
CA ASP A 177 -20.37 -3.36 2.15
C ASP A 177 -20.62 -4.57 3.06
N ASN A 178 -19.65 -5.49 3.20
CA ASN A 178 -19.83 -6.72 3.96
C ASN A 178 -19.46 -6.61 5.45
N ASN A 179 -19.02 -5.42 5.89
CA ASN A 179 -18.61 -5.09 7.27
C ASN A 179 -17.47 -5.96 7.82
N ARG A 180 -16.66 -6.59 6.96
CA ARG A 180 -15.39 -7.20 7.35
C ARG A 180 -14.23 -6.34 6.83
N PRO A 181 -13.10 -6.32 7.53
CA PRO A 181 -11.92 -5.63 7.04
C PRO A 181 -11.34 -6.31 5.81
N ASP A 182 -10.82 -5.49 4.90
CA ASP A 182 -10.09 -5.88 3.72
C ASP A 182 -8.67 -5.30 3.79
N TRP A 183 -7.70 -6.01 3.21
CA TRP A 183 -6.32 -5.53 3.13
C TRP A 183 -6.01 -4.99 1.74
N LEU A 184 -5.31 -3.87 1.72
CA LEU A 184 -4.60 -3.38 0.55
C LEU A 184 -3.16 -3.85 0.62
N VAL A 185 -2.76 -4.66 -0.35
CA VAL A 185 -1.44 -5.29 -0.39
C VAL A 185 -0.69 -4.84 -1.65
N TRP A 186 0.48 -4.25 -1.48
CA TRP A 186 1.40 -4.04 -2.60
C TRP A 186 2.12 -5.34 -2.94
N LEU A 187 2.03 -5.70 -4.21
CA LEU A 187 2.79 -6.77 -4.85
C LEU A 187 3.95 -6.14 -5.62
N HIS A 188 5.17 -6.55 -5.29
CA HIS A 188 6.35 -6.33 -6.11
C HIS A 188 6.89 -7.70 -6.53
N ASP A 189 6.94 -7.95 -7.83
CA ASP A 189 7.32 -9.25 -8.36
C ASP A 189 8.30 -9.07 -9.51
N GLU A 190 9.55 -9.44 -9.29
CA GLU A 190 10.65 -9.13 -10.20
C GLU A 190 11.51 -10.34 -10.53
N SER A 191 11.99 -10.41 -11.78
CA SER A 191 13.06 -11.31 -12.16
C SER A 191 14.42 -10.72 -11.81
N ASN A 192 15.31 -11.54 -11.26
CA ASN A 192 16.72 -11.20 -11.04
C ASN A 192 17.47 -10.87 -12.35
N ALA A 193 17.00 -11.41 -13.49
CA ALA A 193 17.54 -11.10 -14.81
C ALA A 193 16.98 -9.79 -15.41
N GLY A 194 16.07 -9.08 -14.72
CA GLY A 194 15.53 -7.78 -15.13
C GLY A 194 14.55 -7.80 -16.31
N MET A 195 14.16 -8.99 -16.77
CA MET A 195 13.28 -9.17 -17.95
C MET A 195 11.79 -9.13 -17.61
N TYR A 196 11.43 -9.21 -16.34
CA TYR A 196 10.06 -9.17 -15.85
C TYR A 196 10.00 -8.35 -14.57
N ARG A 197 9.00 -7.48 -14.48
CA ARG A 197 8.60 -6.75 -13.27
C ARG A 197 7.08 -6.57 -13.28
N ALA A 198 6.44 -6.85 -12.17
CA ALA A 198 5.05 -6.56 -11.96
C ALA A 198 4.87 -5.86 -10.61
N HIS A 199 4.28 -4.66 -10.66
CA HIS A 199 3.91 -3.89 -9.49
C HIS A 199 2.41 -3.71 -9.50
N ARG A 200 1.71 -4.18 -8.48
CA ARG A 200 0.23 -4.15 -8.43
C ARG A 200 -0.26 -3.87 -7.03
N LEU A 201 -1.42 -3.24 -6.96
CA LEU A 201 -2.25 -3.24 -5.76
C LEU A 201 -3.18 -4.45 -5.80
N LEU A 202 -3.17 -5.23 -4.74
CA LEU A 202 -4.09 -6.33 -4.48
C LEU A 202 -5.07 -5.91 -3.38
N ILE A 203 -6.30 -6.39 -3.47
CA ILE A 203 -7.29 -6.39 -2.39
C ILE A 203 -7.40 -7.82 -1.88
N VAL A 204 -7.23 -8.01 -0.58
CA VAL A 204 -7.54 -9.26 0.12
C VAL A 204 -8.83 -9.02 0.90
N PRO A 205 -9.99 -9.45 0.41
CA PRO A 205 -11.24 -9.23 1.11
C PRO A 205 -11.40 -10.17 2.30
N ASP A 206 -12.29 -9.81 3.23
CA ASP A 206 -12.80 -10.72 4.26
C ASP A 206 -11.72 -11.34 5.17
N VAL A 207 -10.71 -10.57 5.57
CA VAL A 207 -9.47 -11.11 6.17
C VAL A 207 -9.64 -11.79 7.53
N GLY A 208 -10.77 -11.55 8.20
CA GLY A 208 -11.17 -12.22 9.43
C GLY A 208 -11.80 -13.60 9.24
N ALA A 209 -12.08 -14.03 8.01
CA ALA A 209 -12.63 -15.37 7.74
C ALA A 209 -11.60 -16.47 8.03
N GLU A 210 -12.05 -17.66 8.45
CA GLU A 210 -11.16 -18.81 8.63
C GLU A 210 -10.65 -19.35 7.28
N GLY A 211 -9.43 -19.92 7.27
CA GLY A 211 -8.84 -20.56 6.10
C GLY A 211 -8.00 -19.62 5.23
N LEU A 212 -7.92 -19.98 3.94
CA LEU A 212 -7.10 -19.28 2.95
C LEU A 212 -7.68 -17.90 2.63
N LEU A 213 -6.78 -16.92 2.58
CA LEU A 213 -7.03 -15.58 2.09
C LEU A 213 -6.88 -15.57 0.57
N ARG A 214 -7.84 -15.00 -0.14
CA ARG A 214 -7.75 -14.83 -1.60
C ARG A 214 -7.45 -13.37 -1.89
N ALA A 215 -6.67 -13.09 -2.92
CA ALA A 215 -6.43 -11.74 -3.41
C ALA A 215 -7.04 -11.55 -4.79
N VAL A 216 -7.50 -10.34 -5.05
CA VAL A 216 -7.87 -9.87 -6.39
C VAL A 216 -7.07 -8.63 -6.71
N ARG A 217 -6.81 -8.41 -8.00
CA ARG A 217 -6.16 -7.18 -8.45
C ARG A 217 -7.13 -6.02 -8.31
N TYR A 218 -6.68 -4.89 -7.76
CA TYR A 218 -7.45 -3.65 -7.79
C TYR A 218 -7.67 -3.16 -9.23
N GLN A 219 -8.85 -2.65 -9.51
CA GLN A 219 -9.23 -2.01 -10.76
C GLN A 219 -9.99 -0.72 -10.39
N PRO A 220 -9.42 0.48 -10.64
CA PRO A 220 -10.05 1.76 -10.33
C PRO A 220 -11.24 2.10 -11.23
#